data_AF-A0AAV7BPY0-F1
#
_entry.id   AF-A0AAV7BPY0-F1
#
_cell.length_a   1.000
_cell.length_b   1.000
_cell.length_c   1.000
_cell.angle_alpha   90.00
_cell.angle_beta   90.00
_cell.angle_gamma   90.00
#
_symmetry.space_group_name_H-M   'P 1'
#
loop_
_entity.id
_entity.type
_entity.pdbx_description
1 polymer ?
#
loop_
_entity_poly.entity_id
_entity_poly.type
_entity_poly.pdbx_seq_one_letter_code
_entity_poly.pdbx_strand_id
1 'polypeptide(L)'
;MNGWAVSPGLHQNHNNFLPAIKSMPISAVKQNSVLQTLVNKSEEPEKEPESEDLLRAEQEWDALENIQTELYCKKTGLIGVLPGQTPLISFNEALQYFQTADLSEYMKKIQPTVRRSGFSAVSHLLFGPPRLHRDLHAERDLVLTIAQCPLDNGQQVHVRILQTIYKKLTGARFDCPLFGSHWEQLGFQGLDPGTDLRAAGLLGLMHLLHMVMDPKILPLAHDIFRLSQHHRQNFPFCLMSLNITRICIQVLREERVSRECNRRQQVFAVLNDLYVAVYFHLYHVWKTQNKTISDSGYVLKEVEVLAKKKPKELFRQLDVHLKERPLPKDLPLEIWTHHPAEQRIENHDGSHAQAGGICFTGVCEQQVQEDRLI
;
A
#
# COMPACT_ATOMS: atom_id res chain seq x y z
N MET A 1 63.13 -22.58 69.39
CA MET A 1 63.29 -21.10 69.48
C MET A 1 61.95 -20.47 69.15
N ASN A 2 61.63 -19.43 69.90
CA ASN A 2 60.30 -18.87 70.17
C ASN A 2 59.67 -18.08 69.01
N GLY A 3 58.34 -17.91 69.09
CA GLY A 3 57.59 -16.72 68.59
C GLY A 3 56.64 -17.02 67.43
N TRP A 4 55.37 -17.39 67.65
CA TRP A 4 54.17 -16.56 67.96
C TRP A 4 53.77 -15.54 66.89
N ALA A 5 52.67 -15.82 66.18
CA ALA A 5 51.56 -14.88 65.95
C ALA A 5 50.27 -15.63 65.54
N VAL A 6 49.20 -15.34 66.28
CA VAL A 6 47.81 -15.85 66.31
C VAL A 6 46.98 -15.19 65.18
N SER A 7 46.30 -15.93 64.27
CA SER A 7 44.88 -16.36 64.24
C SER A 7 43.80 -15.24 64.26
N PRO A 8 42.52 -15.49 63.84
CA PRO A 8 41.96 -16.47 62.88
C PRO A 8 40.82 -15.91 61.97
N GLY A 9 40.34 -16.71 60.99
CA GLY A 9 38.97 -16.54 60.46
C GLY A 9 38.67 -16.94 59.00
N LEU A 10 38.43 -18.24 58.78
CA LEU A 10 37.44 -18.87 57.87
C LEU A 10 37.03 -18.18 56.54
N HIS A 11 37.24 -18.85 55.40
CA HIS A 11 36.18 -19.64 54.74
C HIS A 11 36.73 -20.39 53.50
N GLN A 12 36.24 -21.61 53.32
CA GLN A 12 36.53 -22.56 52.23
C GLN A 12 36.22 -21.99 50.83
N ASN A 13 37.00 -22.36 49.81
CA ASN A 13 36.45 -22.99 48.60
C ASN A 13 37.52 -23.61 47.68
N HIS A 14 37.18 -24.80 47.18
CA HIS A 14 38.02 -25.70 46.40
C HIS A 14 38.11 -25.33 44.90
N ASN A 15 39.33 -25.51 44.38
CA ASN A 15 39.72 -26.15 43.12
C ASN A 15 39.27 -25.62 41.74
N ASN A 16 40.33 -25.45 40.94
CA ASN A 16 40.50 -25.77 39.53
C ASN A 16 40.12 -24.72 38.46
N PHE A 17 41.21 -24.20 37.88
CA PHE A 17 41.31 -23.43 36.65
C PHE A 17 40.72 -24.17 35.44
N LEU A 18 39.84 -23.50 34.70
CA LEU A 18 39.45 -23.81 33.32
C LEU A 18 39.75 -22.59 32.45
N PRO A 19 40.38 -22.73 31.26
CA PRO A 19 40.43 -21.66 30.28
C PRO A 19 39.13 -21.60 29.46
N ALA A 20 38.73 -20.37 29.13
CA ALA A 20 37.52 -20.00 28.42
C ALA A 20 37.37 -20.66 27.04
N ILE A 21 36.20 -21.28 26.80
CA ILE A 21 35.77 -21.76 25.47
C ILE A 21 35.05 -20.60 24.77
N LYS A 22 35.67 -20.09 23.71
CA LYS A 22 35.05 -19.16 22.75
C LYS A 22 34.09 -19.95 21.85
N SER A 23 32.84 -19.52 21.77
CA SER A 23 31.84 -20.03 20.84
C SER A 23 32.18 -19.63 19.40
N MET A 24 32.31 -20.61 18.51
CA MET A 24 32.44 -20.38 17.06
C MET A 24 31.06 -20.30 16.38
N PRO A 25 30.88 -19.43 15.37
CA PRO A 25 29.65 -19.34 14.59
C PRO A 25 29.45 -20.58 13.68
N ILE A 26 28.18 -20.98 13.51
CA ILE A 26 27.70 -22.20 12.82
C ILE A 26 28.19 -22.32 11.36
N SER A 27 28.68 -21.25 10.75
CA SER A 27 29.25 -21.24 9.40
C SER A 27 30.57 -22.02 9.25
N ALA A 28 31.25 -22.37 10.35
CA ALA A 28 32.52 -23.11 10.31
C ALA A 28 32.38 -24.64 10.23
N VAL A 29 31.16 -25.20 10.32
CA VAL A 29 30.92 -26.67 10.33
C VAL A 29 30.65 -27.24 8.92
N LYS A 30 30.71 -26.42 7.86
CA LYS A 30 30.47 -26.85 6.47
C LYS A 30 31.70 -27.31 5.69
N GLN A 31 32.91 -27.33 6.28
CA GLN A 31 34.16 -27.59 5.55
C GLN A 31 34.92 -28.89 5.92
N ASN A 32 34.31 -29.83 6.63
CA ASN A 32 34.96 -31.13 6.89
C ASN A 32 34.66 -32.17 5.80
N SER A 33 35.66 -32.50 4.98
CA SER A 33 35.57 -33.50 3.90
C SER A 33 35.36 -34.94 4.41
N VAL A 34 35.58 -35.18 5.70
CA VAL A 34 35.41 -36.50 6.35
C VAL A 34 33.92 -36.88 6.49
N LEU A 35 33.00 -35.92 6.55
CA LEU A 35 31.55 -36.19 6.61
C LEU A 35 30.93 -36.47 5.23
N GLN A 36 31.61 -36.13 4.13
CA GLN A 36 31.11 -36.44 2.77
C GLN A 36 31.26 -37.92 2.41
N THR A 37 32.25 -38.61 3.00
CA THR A 37 32.53 -40.02 2.70
C THR A 37 31.67 -40.99 3.50
N LEU A 38 31.09 -40.57 4.64
CA LEU A 38 30.14 -41.36 5.43
C LEU A 38 28.68 -41.22 4.95
N VAL A 39 28.40 -40.29 4.03
CA VAL A 39 27.07 -40.08 3.42
C VAL A 39 26.82 -40.96 2.19
N ASN A 40 27.85 -41.58 1.61
CA ASN A 40 27.72 -42.34 0.36
C ASN A 40 27.56 -43.86 0.53
N LYS A 41 27.27 -44.36 1.73
CA LYS A 41 27.12 -45.81 1.92
C LYS A 41 26.22 -46.22 3.09
N SER A 42 24.96 -45.79 3.04
CA SER A 42 23.85 -46.41 3.79
C SER A 42 22.54 -46.11 3.06
N GLU A 43 21.65 -47.09 3.04
CA GLU A 43 20.44 -47.20 2.23
C GLU A 43 19.45 -46.05 2.41
N GLU A 44 18.65 -45.81 1.36
CA GLU A 44 17.60 -44.78 1.27
C GLU A 44 16.64 -44.80 2.47
N PRO A 45 16.41 -43.64 3.13
CA PRO A 45 15.16 -43.38 3.81
C PRO A 45 14.28 -42.51 2.91
N GLU A 46 13.02 -42.92 2.78
CA GLU A 46 11.95 -42.18 2.12
C GLU A 46 11.88 -40.74 2.63
N LYS A 47 11.73 -39.78 1.70
CA LYS A 47 11.51 -38.37 2.02
C LYS A 47 10.11 -38.19 2.64
N GLU A 48 10.05 -37.95 3.94
CA GLU A 48 8.87 -37.35 4.56
C GLU A 48 8.63 -35.93 3.99
N PRO A 49 7.37 -35.53 3.71
CA PRO A 49 7.07 -34.24 3.14
C PRO A 49 6.97 -33.15 4.22
N GLU A 50 8.08 -32.49 4.55
CA GLU A 50 8.02 -31.14 5.13
C GLU A 50 7.53 -30.16 4.05
N SER A 51 6.22 -29.91 3.93
CA SER A 51 5.72 -28.76 3.14
C SER A 51 4.23 -28.42 3.27
N GLU A 52 3.34 -29.31 3.69
CA GLU A 52 1.89 -29.00 3.71
C GLU A 52 1.31 -28.94 5.11
N ASP A 53 1.76 -29.80 6.02
CA ASP A 53 1.21 -29.87 7.37
C ASP A 53 1.65 -28.69 8.25
N LEU A 54 2.85 -28.12 8.02
CA LEU A 54 3.29 -26.89 8.68
C LEU A 54 2.50 -25.67 8.20
N LEU A 55 2.24 -25.57 6.89
CA LEU A 55 1.46 -24.49 6.30
C LEU A 55 -0.01 -24.57 6.71
N ARG A 56 -0.55 -25.79 6.77
CA ARG A 56 -1.89 -26.07 7.29
C ARG A 56 -1.97 -25.76 8.78
N ALA A 57 -0.97 -26.12 9.57
CA ALA A 57 -0.90 -25.77 10.98
C ALA A 57 -0.86 -24.25 11.19
N GLU A 58 -0.08 -23.50 10.39
CA GLU A 58 -0.05 -22.03 10.45
C GLU A 58 -1.41 -21.40 10.08
N GLN A 59 -2.06 -21.91 9.03
CA GLN A 59 -3.41 -21.49 8.64
C GLN A 59 -4.47 -21.84 9.69
N GLU A 60 -4.36 -23.00 10.34
CA GLU A 60 -5.22 -23.43 11.44
C GLU A 60 -4.99 -22.56 12.68
N TRP A 61 -3.76 -22.18 12.98
CA TRP A 61 -3.42 -21.26 14.08
C TRP A 61 -4.00 -19.85 13.85
N ASP A 62 -3.85 -19.30 12.65
CA ASP A 62 -4.46 -18.01 12.28
C ASP A 62 -6.00 -18.05 12.32
N ALA A 63 -6.61 -19.18 11.97
CA ALA A 63 -8.06 -19.36 12.05
C ALA A 63 -8.56 -19.46 13.50
N LEU A 64 -7.79 -20.09 14.39
CA LEU A 64 -8.14 -20.21 15.81
C LEU A 64 -8.08 -18.87 16.55
N GLU A 65 -7.12 -18.00 16.21
CA GLU A 65 -7.05 -16.65 16.78
C GLU A 65 -8.31 -15.82 16.42
N ASN A 66 -8.84 -15.99 15.21
CA ASN A 66 -10.09 -15.36 14.78
C ASN A 66 -11.33 -15.85 15.56
N ILE A 67 -11.45 -17.17 15.79
CA ILE A 67 -12.61 -17.78 16.47
C ILE A 67 -12.58 -17.51 17.98
N GLN A 68 -11.42 -17.67 18.61
CA GLN A 68 -11.25 -17.46 20.05
C GLN A 68 -11.56 -16.02 20.45
N THR A 69 -11.28 -15.07 19.54
CA THR A 69 -11.54 -13.64 19.74
C THR A 69 -13.00 -13.26 19.47
N GLU A 70 -13.69 -13.93 18.53
CA GLU A 70 -15.13 -13.72 18.30
C GLU A 70 -15.97 -14.19 19.51
N LEU A 71 -15.52 -15.25 20.18
CA LEU A 71 -16.08 -15.71 21.45
C LEU A 71 -15.77 -14.75 22.61
N TYR A 72 -14.57 -14.16 22.64
CA TYR A 72 -14.20 -13.18 23.65
C TYR A 72 -15.01 -11.88 23.52
N CYS A 73 -15.19 -11.38 22.30
CA CYS A 73 -15.95 -10.16 22.00
C CYS A 73 -17.45 -10.29 22.33
N LYS A 74 -18.06 -11.45 22.06
CA LYS A 74 -19.44 -11.75 22.49
C LYS A 74 -19.59 -11.79 24.01
N LYS A 75 -18.52 -12.07 24.76
CA LYS A 75 -18.56 -12.33 26.21
C LYS A 75 -18.30 -11.08 27.05
N THR A 76 -17.58 -10.07 26.54
CA THR A 76 -17.16 -8.90 27.33
C THR A 76 -17.92 -7.60 27.03
N GLY A 77 -18.72 -7.51 25.96
CA GLY A 77 -19.59 -6.35 25.70
C GLY A 77 -18.89 -5.00 25.59
N LEU A 78 -17.56 -4.99 25.45
CA LEU A 78 -16.72 -3.79 25.40
C LEU A 78 -16.48 -3.40 23.94
N ILE A 79 -17.24 -2.42 23.46
CA ILE A 79 -16.90 -1.63 22.27
C ILE A 79 -15.84 -0.61 22.70
N GLY A 80 -14.64 -1.09 23.01
CA GLY A 80 -13.47 -0.28 23.32
C GLY A 80 -12.31 -0.85 22.52
N VAL A 81 -11.69 -0.02 21.69
CA VAL A 81 -10.58 -0.33 20.76
C VAL A 81 -9.73 -1.50 21.28
N LEU A 82 -9.91 -2.69 20.69
CA LEU A 82 -9.08 -3.83 21.05
C LEU A 82 -7.61 -3.48 20.72
N PRO A 83 -6.64 -3.92 21.55
CA PRO A 83 -5.23 -3.82 21.20
C PRO A 83 -5.01 -4.44 19.81
N GLY A 84 -4.44 -3.67 18.89
CA GLY A 84 -4.21 -4.13 17.50
C GLY A 84 -5.39 -3.99 16.54
N GLN A 85 -6.40 -3.16 16.85
CA GLN A 85 -7.43 -2.76 15.89
C GLN A 85 -7.40 -1.25 15.61
N THR A 86 -6.37 -0.80 14.89
CA THR A 86 -6.30 0.60 14.45
C THR A 86 -7.40 0.90 13.42
N PRO A 87 -8.15 2.01 13.56
CA PRO A 87 -9.16 2.41 12.59
C PRO A 87 -8.59 2.61 11.19
N LEU A 88 -9.35 2.20 10.17
CA LEU A 88 -9.00 2.42 8.78
C LEU A 88 -8.80 3.91 8.51
N ILE A 89 -7.87 4.25 7.63
CA ILE A 89 -7.65 5.63 7.18
C ILE A 89 -8.39 5.87 5.86
N SER A 90 -9.12 6.99 5.76
CA SER A 90 -9.70 7.37 4.47
C SER A 90 -8.65 7.99 3.54
N PHE A 91 -8.90 7.97 2.24
CA PHE A 91 -8.00 8.66 1.29
C PHE A 91 -7.86 10.16 1.61
N ASN A 92 -8.95 10.83 1.97
CA ASN A 92 -8.94 12.27 2.27
C ASN A 92 -8.18 12.57 3.56
N GLU A 93 -8.29 11.73 4.59
CA GLU A 93 -7.51 11.85 5.82
C GLU A 93 -6.02 11.71 5.55
N ALA A 94 -5.62 10.70 4.77
CA ALA A 94 -4.23 10.52 4.35
C ALA A 94 -3.73 11.70 3.50
N LEU A 95 -4.55 12.21 2.58
CA LEU A 95 -4.21 13.36 1.74
C LEU A 95 -4.04 14.63 2.59
N GLN A 96 -4.91 14.87 3.57
CA GLN A 96 -4.83 16.00 4.49
C GLN A 96 -3.50 16.01 5.25
N TYR A 97 -3.05 14.84 5.73
CA TYR A 97 -1.73 14.72 6.32
C TYR A 97 -0.63 15.23 5.37
N PHE A 98 -0.58 14.77 4.12
CA PHE A 98 0.43 15.21 3.16
C PHE A 98 0.32 16.68 2.77
N GLN A 99 -0.88 17.28 2.84
CA GLN A 99 -1.09 18.71 2.60
C GLN A 99 -0.52 19.58 3.72
N THR A 100 -0.49 19.06 4.96
CA THR A 100 -0.04 19.81 6.15
C THR A 100 1.38 19.47 6.61
N ALA A 101 1.90 18.30 6.23
CA ALA A 101 3.22 17.85 6.62
C ALA A 101 4.33 18.69 5.97
N ASP A 102 5.46 18.88 6.67
CA ASP A 102 6.64 19.48 6.05
C ASP A 102 7.30 18.49 5.08
N LEU A 103 7.05 18.70 3.78
CA LEU A 103 7.64 17.91 2.71
C LEU A 103 8.70 18.69 1.91
N SER A 104 9.23 19.78 2.48
CA SER A 104 10.15 20.69 1.79
C SER A 104 11.39 20.00 1.21
N GLU A 105 11.92 19.00 1.90
CA GLU A 105 13.07 18.22 1.43
C GLU A 105 12.77 17.40 0.17
N TYR A 106 11.56 16.88 0.07
CA TYR A 106 11.09 16.10 -1.07
C TYR A 106 10.67 17.00 -2.23
N MET A 107 10.05 18.15 -1.92
CA MET A 107 9.61 19.12 -2.91
C MET A 107 10.79 19.66 -3.74
N LYS A 108 11.97 19.87 -3.12
CA LYS A 108 13.19 20.30 -3.84
C LYS A 108 13.68 19.31 -4.90
N LYS A 109 13.30 18.03 -4.79
CA LYS A 109 13.77 16.94 -5.66
C LYS A 109 12.86 16.72 -6.87
N ILE A 110 11.67 17.32 -6.89
CA ILE A 110 10.69 17.02 -7.93
C ILE A 110 11.13 17.57 -9.29
N GLN A 111 10.78 16.83 -10.34
CA GLN A 111 10.78 17.33 -11.71
C GLN A 111 9.32 17.42 -12.16
N PRO A 112 8.72 18.63 -12.22
CA PRO A 112 7.30 18.79 -12.49
C PRO A 112 6.87 18.37 -13.90
N THR A 113 7.72 18.62 -14.88
CA THR A 113 7.48 18.36 -16.30
C THR A 113 8.73 17.83 -16.97
N VAL A 114 8.56 17.06 -18.04
CA VAL A 114 9.68 16.64 -18.89
C VAL A 114 10.29 17.86 -19.59
N ARG A 115 11.61 18.04 -19.46
CA ARG A 115 12.34 19.09 -20.20
C ARG A 115 12.37 18.73 -21.68
N ARG A 116 11.95 19.67 -22.54
CA ARG A 116 11.94 19.51 -24.00
C ARG A 116 12.88 20.55 -24.62
N SER A 117 13.72 20.13 -25.57
CA SER A 117 14.68 21.01 -26.26
C SER A 117 14.59 20.84 -27.78
N GLY A 118 15.06 21.86 -28.51
CA GLY A 118 15.14 21.85 -29.98
C GLY A 118 13.81 21.54 -30.67
N PHE A 119 13.84 20.67 -31.68
CA PHE A 119 12.67 20.27 -32.46
C PHE A 119 11.55 19.62 -31.62
N SER A 120 11.88 18.98 -30.49
CA SER A 120 10.87 18.40 -29.59
C SER A 120 10.02 19.50 -28.92
N ALA A 121 10.63 20.64 -28.59
CA ALA A 121 9.89 21.78 -28.04
C ALA A 121 8.95 22.41 -29.09
N VAL A 122 9.41 22.55 -30.34
CA VAL A 122 8.59 23.08 -31.45
C VAL A 122 7.43 22.14 -31.79
N SER A 123 7.69 20.83 -31.90
CA SER A 123 6.65 19.82 -32.13
C SER A 123 5.61 19.81 -31.03
N HIS A 124 6.03 19.92 -29.77
CA HIS A 124 5.10 20.00 -28.64
C HIS A 124 4.26 21.29 -28.65
N LEU A 125 4.81 22.42 -29.09
CA LEU A 125 4.07 23.67 -29.17
C LEU A 125 2.91 23.57 -30.19
N LEU A 126 3.14 22.91 -31.32
CA LEU A 126 2.17 22.80 -32.41
C LEU A 126 1.19 21.62 -32.26
N PHE A 127 1.68 20.48 -31.77
CA PHE A 127 0.93 19.21 -31.75
C PHE A 127 0.91 18.53 -30.37
N GLY A 128 1.49 19.15 -29.36
CA GLY A 128 1.52 18.61 -28.00
C GLY A 128 0.20 18.77 -27.25
N PRO A 129 0.04 18.06 -26.13
CA PRO A 129 -1.08 18.29 -25.23
C PRO A 129 -1.08 19.73 -24.68
N PRO A 130 -2.25 20.25 -24.27
CA PRO A 130 -2.32 21.54 -23.61
C PRO A 130 -1.55 21.50 -22.29
N ARG A 131 -0.98 22.64 -21.89
CA ARG A 131 -0.29 22.77 -20.60
C ARG A 131 -1.28 22.74 -19.44
N LEU A 132 -0.81 22.30 -18.28
CA LEU A 132 -1.58 22.35 -17.04
C LEU A 132 -1.79 23.82 -16.59
N HIS A 133 -3.02 24.18 -16.23
CA HIS A 133 -3.36 25.50 -15.69
C HIS A 133 -2.53 25.81 -14.43
N ARG A 134 -2.19 27.09 -14.24
CA ARG A 134 -1.33 27.55 -13.13
C ARG A 134 -1.90 27.20 -11.75
N ASP A 135 -3.21 27.30 -11.60
CA ASP A 135 -3.89 27.04 -10.32
C ASP A 135 -3.78 25.56 -9.88
N LEU A 136 -3.47 24.67 -10.82
CA LEU A 136 -3.29 23.24 -10.58
C LEU A 136 -1.82 22.84 -10.32
N HIS A 137 -0.88 23.80 -10.36
CA HIS A 137 0.56 23.50 -10.19
C HIS A 137 0.87 23.05 -8.77
N ALA A 138 0.26 23.66 -7.76
CA ALA A 138 0.46 23.26 -6.36
C ALA A 138 0.03 21.81 -6.12
N GLU A 139 -1.11 21.40 -6.69
CA GLU A 139 -1.62 20.05 -6.58
C GLU A 139 -0.71 19.03 -7.31
N ARG A 140 -0.27 19.35 -8.54
CA ARG A 140 0.72 18.56 -9.28
C ARG A 140 2.01 18.40 -8.48
N ASP A 141 2.52 19.48 -7.92
CA ASP A 141 3.80 19.47 -7.20
C ASP A 141 3.68 18.66 -5.90
N LEU A 142 2.53 18.72 -5.21
CA LEU A 142 2.25 17.86 -4.07
C LEU A 142 2.21 16.38 -4.46
N VAL A 143 1.49 16.00 -5.52
CA VAL A 143 1.48 14.61 -6.04
C VAL A 143 2.92 14.10 -6.25
N LEU A 144 3.74 14.89 -6.94
CA LEU A 144 5.11 14.51 -7.26
C LEU A 144 6.01 14.49 -6.02
N THR A 145 5.70 15.31 -5.02
CA THR A 145 6.38 15.35 -3.73
C THR A 145 6.08 14.10 -2.91
N ILE A 146 4.81 13.67 -2.83
CA ILE A 146 4.41 12.41 -2.17
C ILE A 146 5.11 11.22 -2.86
N ALA A 147 5.27 11.26 -4.18
CA ALA A 147 6.01 10.25 -4.92
C ALA A 147 7.53 10.20 -4.64
N GLN A 148 8.09 11.25 -4.04
CA GLN A 148 9.48 11.27 -3.55
C GLN A 148 9.60 10.90 -2.07
N CYS A 149 8.49 10.82 -1.35
CA CYS A 149 8.47 10.51 0.08
C CYS A 149 8.61 8.99 0.29
N PRO A 150 9.65 8.52 1.02
CA PRO A 150 9.79 7.11 1.37
C PRO A 150 8.77 6.73 2.45
N LEU A 151 8.53 5.42 2.59
CA LEU A 151 7.80 4.90 3.74
C LEU A 151 8.64 5.15 5.01
N ASP A 152 7.98 5.71 6.02
CA ASP A 152 8.55 5.91 7.35
C ASP A 152 7.70 5.17 8.37
N ASN A 153 8.27 4.12 8.96
CA ASN A 153 7.61 3.27 9.95
C ASN A 153 7.46 3.95 11.31
N GLY A 154 8.21 5.03 11.58
CA GLY A 154 8.00 5.89 12.74
C GLY A 154 6.74 6.74 12.61
N GLN A 155 6.15 6.83 11.41
CA GLN A 155 5.08 7.75 11.12
C GLN A 155 3.71 7.06 11.01
N GLN A 156 2.83 7.36 11.96
CA GLN A 156 1.59 6.60 12.17
C GLN A 156 0.63 6.62 10.98
N VAL A 157 0.55 7.74 10.27
CA VAL A 157 -0.28 7.84 9.05
C VAL A 157 0.23 6.86 7.99
N HIS A 158 1.54 6.73 7.81
CA HIS A 158 2.10 5.83 6.80
C HIS A 158 1.80 4.36 7.12
N VAL A 159 1.95 3.98 8.40
CA VAL A 159 1.62 2.64 8.89
C VAL A 159 0.12 2.34 8.71
N ARG A 160 -0.75 3.29 9.07
CA ARG A 160 -2.21 3.14 8.90
C ARG A 160 -2.62 2.98 7.45
N ILE A 161 -1.97 3.66 6.51
CA ILE A 161 -2.22 3.47 5.07
C ILE A 161 -1.94 2.02 4.67
N LEU A 162 -0.77 1.48 5.03
CA LEU A 162 -0.39 0.09 4.73
C LEU A 162 -1.36 -0.93 5.33
N GLN A 163 -1.65 -0.79 6.63
CA GLN A 163 -2.55 -1.69 7.34
C GLN A 163 -3.98 -1.60 6.80
N THR A 164 -4.44 -0.42 6.38
CA THR A 164 -5.75 -0.26 5.74
C THR A 164 -5.81 -1.01 4.41
N ILE A 165 -4.77 -0.88 3.57
CA ILE A 165 -4.68 -1.63 2.31
C ILE A 165 -4.72 -3.14 2.58
N TYR A 166 -3.94 -3.62 3.54
CA TYR A 166 -3.93 -5.03 3.95
C TYR A 166 -5.33 -5.51 4.36
N LYS A 167 -5.94 -4.86 5.37
CA LYS A 167 -7.27 -5.22 5.87
C LYS A 167 -8.34 -5.22 4.78
N LYS A 168 -8.30 -4.23 3.87
CA LYS A 168 -9.29 -4.12 2.79
C LYS A 168 -9.14 -5.19 1.71
N LEU A 169 -7.93 -5.68 1.46
CA LEU A 169 -7.68 -6.75 0.49
C LEU A 169 -7.89 -8.15 1.06
N THR A 170 -7.45 -8.39 2.31
CA THR A 170 -7.48 -9.73 2.93
C THR A 170 -8.72 -9.99 3.78
N GLY A 171 -9.42 -8.94 4.21
CA GLY A 171 -10.51 -9.05 5.18
C GLY A 171 -10.04 -9.20 6.63
N ALA A 172 -8.74 -9.07 6.88
CA ALA A 172 -8.20 -9.10 8.24
C ALA A 172 -8.85 -8.02 9.13
N ARG A 173 -9.19 -8.39 10.36
CA ARG A 173 -9.77 -7.48 11.35
C ARG A 173 -8.71 -6.74 12.17
N PHE A 174 -7.53 -7.35 12.32
CA PHE A 174 -6.44 -6.86 13.15
C PHE A 174 -5.31 -6.24 12.32
N ASP A 175 -4.50 -5.43 13.00
CA ASP A 175 -3.29 -4.82 12.47
C ASP A 175 -2.25 -5.90 12.15
N CYS A 176 -1.77 -5.93 10.91
CA CYS A 176 -0.63 -6.77 10.57
C CYS A 176 0.68 -6.16 11.09
N PRO A 177 1.70 -6.99 11.41
CA PRO A 177 3.03 -6.50 11.75
C PRO A 177 3.62 -5.61 10.66
N LEU A 178 4.54 -4.70 11.01
CA LEU A 178 5.19 -3.82 10.03
C LEU A 178 6.05 -4.58 9.01
N PHE A 179 6.58 -5.74 9.41
CA PHE A 179 7.43 -6.58 8.59
C PHE A 179 6.92 -8.02 8.62
N GLY A 180 7.01 -8.74 7.50
CA GLY A 180 6.66 -10.16 7.44
C GLY A 180 6.25 -10.65 6.05
N SER A 181 6.08 -11.97 5.94
CA SER A 181 5.75 -12.67 4.68
C SER A 181 4.37 -12.30 4.14
N HIS A 182 3.47 -11.78 4.99
CA HIS A 182 2.16 -11.27 4.57
C HIS A 182 2.26 -10.14 3.52
N TRP A 183 3.37 -9.39 3.48
CA TRP A 183 3.59 -8.41 2.41
C TRP A 183 3.91 -9.07 1.05
N GLU A 184 4.62 -10.19 1.05
CA GLU A 184 4.86 -10.97 -0.17
C GLU A 184 3.56 -11.55 -0.72
N GLN A 185 2.62 -11.94 0.15
CA GLN A 185 1.27 -12.37 -0.25
C GLN A 185 0.48 -11.28 -0.98
N LEU A 186 0.72 -10.00 -0.66
CA LEU A 186 0.18 -8.84 -1.37
C LEU A 186 0.94 -8.52 -2.67
N GLY A 187 2.08 -9.17 -2.90
CA GLY A 187 2.91 -8.98 -4.09
C GLY A 187 4.00 -7.91 -3.94
N PHE A 188 4.44 -7.61 -2.71
CA PHE A 188 5.73 -6.94 -2.47
C PHE A 188 6.90 -7.93 -2.68
N GLN A 189 8.12 -7.45 -2.91
CA GLN A 189 9.28 -8.30 -3.22
C GLN A 189 9.92 -8.94 -1.98
N GLY A 190 9.55 -8.51 -0.78
CA GLY A 190 10.08 -9.07 0.46
C GLY A 190 9.30 -8.63 1.70
N LEU A 191 9.91 -8.85 2.86
CA LEU A 191 9.27 -8.65 4.17
C LEU A 191 9.05 -7.17 4.55
N ASP A 192 9.66 -6.23 3.82
CA ASP A 192 9.57 -4.78 4.06
C ASP A 192 9.04 -4.06 2.80
N PRO A 193 7.79 -3.58 2.81
CA PRO A 193 7.20 -2.80 1.71
C PRO A 193 8.01 -1.55 1.34
N GLY A 194 8.72 -0.96 2.30
CA GLY A 194 9.55 0.23 2.08
C GLY A 194 10.62 0.03 1.00
N THR A 195 11.09 -1.20 0.83
CA THR A 195 12.11 -1.54 -0.18
C THR A 195 11.61 -1.41 -1.62
N ASP A 196 10.32 -1.63 -1.87
CA ASP A 196 9.72 -1.55 -3.20
C ASP A 196 9.28 -0.13 -3.60
N LEU A 197 9.04 0.72 -2.61
CA LEU A 197 8.48 2.06 -2.77
C LEU A 197 9.49 3.08 -3.31
N ARG A 198 10.74 2.72 -3.60
CA ARG A 198 11.83 3.66 -3.97
C ARG A 198 11.50 4.64 -5.11
N ALA A 199 10.78 4.19 -6.15
CA ALA A 199 10.50 5.04 -7.32
C ALA A 199 9.04 5.51 -7.44
N ALA A 200 8.14 4.99 -6.62
CA ALA A 200 6.74 5.44 -6.57
C ALA A 200 6.44 6.25 -5.29
N GLY A 201 7.28 6.14 -4.26
CA GLY A 201 7.09 6.72 -2.94
C GLY A 201 5.76 6.32 -2.32
N LEU A 202 5.32 7.13 -1.35
CA LEU A 202 4.00 6.99 -0.73
C LEU A 202 2.85 7.23 -1.71
N LEU A 203 3.09 7.81 -2.89
CA LEU A 203 2.05 7.96 -3.91
C LEU A 203 1.55 6.58 -4.39
N GLY A 204 2.44 5.57 -4.43
CA GLY A 204 2.05 4.20 -4.74
C GLY A 204 1.04 3.63 -3.75
N LEU A 205 1.22 3.93 -2.46
CA LEU A 205 0.27 3.54 -1.42
C LEU A 205 -1.01 4.38 -1.45
N MET A 206 -0.91 5.68 -1.76
CA MET A 206 -2.09 6.55 -1.91
C MET A 206 -3.01 6.09 -3.04
N HIS A 207 -2.46 5.68 -4.19
CA HIS A 207 -3.25 5.11 -5.28
C HIS A 207 -3.94 3.80 -4.87
N LEU A 208 -3.22 2.89 -4.18
CA LEU A 208 -3.82 1.67 -3.64
C LEU A 208 -4.93 1.98 -2.65
N LEU A 209 -4.68 2.88 -1.71
CA LEU A 209 -5.65 3.32 -0.71
C LEU A 209 -6.91 3.87 -1.36
N HIS A 210 -6.76 4.73 -2.38
CA HIS A 210 -7.90 5.22 -3.15
C HIS A 210 -8.73 4.07 -3.74
N MET A 211 -8.05 3.11 -4.38
CA MET A 211 -8.70 1.98 -5.04
C MET A 211 -9.45 1.06 -4.06
N VAL A 212 -8.89 0.80 -2.87
CA VAL A 212 -9.51 -0.12 -1.90
C VAL A 212 -10.55 0.58 -1.01
N MET A 213 -10.51 1.90 -0.88
CA MET A 213 -11.46 2.65 -0.05
C MET A 213 -12.72 3.07 -0.79
N ASP A 214 -12.69 3.20 -2.13
CA ASP A 214 -13.90 3.52 -2.91
C ASP A 214 -14.78 2.26 -3.08
N PRO A 215 -16.03 2.27 -2.57
CA PRO A 215 -16.93 1.11 -2.67
C PRO A 215 -17.24 0.68 -4.11
N LYS A 216 -17.23 1.60 -5.08
CA LYS A 216 -17.49 1.29 -6.50
C LYS A 216 -16.29 0.59 -7.15
N ILE A 217 -15.08 0.86 -6.66
CA ILE A 217 -13.82 0.38 -7.23
C ILE A 217 -13.30 -0.86 -6.48
N LEU A 218 -13.61 -0.99 -5.19
CA LEU A 218 -13.19 -2.11 -4.35
C LEU A 218 -13.46 -3.50 -4.97
N PRO A 219 -14.62 -3.79 -5.60
CA PRO A 219 -14.84 -5.07 -6.27
C PRO A 219 -13.82 -5.36 -7.38
N LEU A 220 -13.38 -4.33 -8.12
CA LEU A 220 -12.29 -4.46 -9.08
C LEU A 220 -10.98 -4.78 -8.37
N ALA A 221 -10.65 -4.09 -7.28
CA ALA A 221 -9.44 -4.38 -6.50
C ALA A 221 -9.40 -5.85 -6.03
N HIS A 222 -10.53 -6.37 -5.54
CA HIS A 222 -10.66 -7.78 -5.16
C HIS A 222 -10.56 -8.74 -6.36
N ASP A 223 -11.09 -8.37 -7.52
CA ASP A 223 -10.95 -9.19 -8.73
C ASP A 223 -9.50 -9.27 -9.22
N ILE A 224 -8.74 -8.18 -9.11
CA ILE A 224 -7.30 -8.16 -9.43
C ILE A 224 -6.52 -8.93 -8.37
N PHE A 225 -6.83 -8.76 -7.09
CA PHE A 225 -6.19 -9.51 -6.00
C PHE A 225 -6.48 -11.01 -6.09
N ARG A 226 -7.69 -11.42 -6.48
CA ARG A 226 -7.98 -12.84 -6.72
C ARG A 226 -7.13 -13.43 -7.84
N LEU A 227 -6.78 -12.63 -8.86
CA LEU A 227 -5.86 -13.06 -9.92
C LEU A 227 -4.42 -13.23 -9.42
N SER A 228 -3.99 -12.51 -8.37
CA SER A 228 -2.66 -12.72 -7.78
C SER A 228 -2.50 -14.10 -7.17
N GLN A 229 -3.60 -14.67 -6.67
CA GLN A 229 -3.65 -16.01 -6.09
C GLN A 229 -3.85 -17.11 -7.14
N HIS A 230 -3.87 -16.78 -8.43
CA HIS A 230 -4.07 -17.76 -9.49
C HIS A 230 -2.80 -18.57 -9.77
N HIS A 231 -2.83 -19.86 -9.41
CA HIS A 231 -1.74 -20.84 -9.49
C HIS A 231 -0.85 -20.80 -10.76
N ARG A 232 -1.41 -20.49 -11.93
CA ARG A 232 -0.66 -20.39 -13.21
C ARG A 232 -0.25 -18.98 -13.60
N GLN A 233 -1.07 -17.98 -13.28
CA GLN A 233 -0.88 -16.64 -13.83
C GLN A 233 -0.01 -15.79 -12.91
N ASN A 234 -0.05 -16.04 -11.60
CA ASN A 234 0.83 -15.45 -10.58
C ASN A 234 1.01 -13.94 -10.76
N PHE A 235 -0.10 -13.20 -10.71
CA PHE A 235 -0.11 -11.76 -10.91
C PHE A 235 0.43 -11.01 -9.67
N PRO A 236 1.57 -10.31 -9.71
CA PRO A 236 2.12 -9.70 -8.51
C PRO A 236 1.41 -8.35 -8.23
N PHE A 237 0.39 -8.38 -7.38
CA PHE A 237 -0.55 -7.26 -7.17
C PHE A 237 0.18 -5.94 -6.84
N CYS A 238 0.85 -5.84 -5.69
CA CYS A 238 1.51 -4.58 -5.30
C CYS A 238 2.62 -4.16 -6.27
N LEU A 239 3.47 -5.07 -6.74
CA LEU A 239 4.51 -4.74 -7.71
C LEU A 239 3.95 -4.12 -9.01
N MET A 240 2.84 -4.66 -9.53
CA MET A 240 2.18 -4.10 -10.71
C MET A 240 1.57 -2.73 -10.42
N SER A 241 0.93 -2.58 -9.26
CA SER A 241 0.39 -1.30 -8.79
C SER A 241 1.47 -0.19 -8.73
N LEU A 242 2.66 -0.51 -8.20
CA LEU A 242 3.77 0.44 -8.12
C LEU A 242 4.30 0.82 -9.51
N ASN A 243 4.35 -0.13 -10.45
CA ASN A 243 4.70 0.16 -11.84
C ASN A 243 3.64 1.06 -12.52
N ILE A 244 2.35 0.83 -12.28
CA ILE A 244 1.27 1.68 -12.79
C ILE A 244 1.37 3.09 -12.22
N THR A 245 1.69 3.24 -10.93
CA THR A 245 1.92 4.55 -10.33
C THR A 245 3.06 5.29 -11.04
N ARG A 246 4.16 4.60 -11.37
CA ARG A 246 5.25 5.19 -12.17
C ARG A 246 4.77 5.62 -13.56
N ILE A 247 3.93 4.83 -14.23
CA ILE A 247 3.32 5.20 -15.51
C ILE A 247 2.49 6.48 -15.35
N CYS A 248 1.67 6.60 -14.30
CA CYS A 248 0.84 7.78 -14.03
C CYS A 248 1.70 9.03 -13.79
N ILE A 249 2.80 8.92 -13.04
CA ILE A 249 3.77 10.01 -12.84
C ILE A 249 4.35 10.47 -14.19
N GLN A 250 4.72 9.54 -15.08
CA GLN A 250 5.25 9.90 -16.39
C GLN A 250 4.19 10.54 -17.29
N VAL A 251 2.96 10.02 -17.26
CA VAL A 251 1.81 10.59 -17.98
C VAL A 251 1.52 12.03 -17.54
N LEU A 252 1.60 12.31 -16.24
CA LEU A 252 1.46 13.66 -15.68
C LEU A 252 2.62 14.58 -16.12
N ARG A 253 3.87 14.14 -15.98
CA ARG A 253 5.07 14.91 -16.37
C ARG A 253 5.13 15.22 -17.87
N GLU A 254 4.60 14.33 -18.70
CA GLU A 254 4.46 14.51 -20.14
C GLU A 254 3.22 15.33 -20.53
N GLU A 255 2.43 15.80 -19.56
CA GLU A 255 1.22 16.62 -19.75
C GLU A 255 0.10 15.89 -20.52
N ARG A 256 0.14 14.55 -20.61
CA ARG A 256 -0.81 13.77 -21.43
C ARG A 256 -2.24 13.80 -20.89
N VAL A 257 -2.40 14.04 -19.60
CA VAL A 257 -3.70 14.18 -18.92
C VAL A 257 -4.05 15.63 -18.57
N SER A 258 -3.20 16.61 -18.91
CA SER A 258 -3.42 18.02 -18.54
C SER A 258 -4.74 18.58 -19.06
N ARG A 259 -5.21 18.14 -20.24
CA ARG A 259 -6.54 18.52 -20.75
C ARG A 259 -7.67 18.11 -19.79
N GLU A 260 -7.58 16.91 -19.24
CA GLU A 260 -8.59 16.36 -18.33
C GLU A 260 -8.48 17.01 -16.94
N CYS A 261 -7.26 17.21 -16.45
CA CYS A 261 -7.01 17.98 -15.22
C CYS A 261 -7.60 19.40 -15.32
N ASN A 262 -7.34 20.11 -16.43
CA ASN A 262 -7.89 21.45 -16.66
C ASN A 262 -9.41 21.44 -16.79
N ARG A 263 -10.01 20.40 -17.39
CA ARG A 263 -11.47 20.28 -17.51
C ARG A 263 -12.13 20.11 -16.13
N ARG A 264 -11.52 19.31 -15.26
CA ARG A 264 -12.04 18.97 -13.93
C ARG A 264 -11.56 19.89 -12.80
N GLN A 265 -10.58 20.74 -13.08
CA GLN A 265 -9.90 21.57 -12.08
C GLN A 265 -9.31 20.74 -10.92
N GLN A 266 -8.80 19.54 -11.23
CA GLN A 266 -8.27 18.59 -10.24
C GLN A 266 -7.15 17.74 -10.84
N VAL A 267 -6.06 17.55 -10.11
CA VAL A 267 -4.93 16.67 -10.49
C VAL A 267 -5.02 15.33 -9.79
N PHE A 268 -5.21 15.29 -8.46
CA PHE A 268 -5.28 14.04 -7.69
C PHE A 268 -6.39 13.13 -8.19
N ALA A 269 -7.61 13.67 -8.34
CA ALA A 269 -8.74 12.88 -8.75
C ALA A 269 -8.55 12.29 -10.16
N VAL A 270 -7.99 13.07 -11.10
CA VAL A 270 -7.69 12.59 -12.46
C VAL A 270 -6.59 11.54 -12.48
N LEU A 271 -5.56 11.67 -11.62
CA LEU A 271 -4.49 10.68 -11.53
C LEU A 271 -4.94 9.38 -10.87
N ASN A 272 -5.75 9.47 -9.83
CA ASN A 272 -6.38 8.33 -9.19
C ASN A 272 -7.25 7.55 -10.19
N ASP A 273 -8.10 8.24 -10.95
CA ASP A 273 -8.93 7.61 -11.98
C ASP A 273 -8.06 6.99 -13.10
N LEU A 274 -6.97 7.66 -13.48
CA LEU A 274 -6.03 7.13 -14.47
C LEU A 274 -5.37 5.86 -13.95
N TYR A 275 -4.91 5.87 -12.70
CA TYR A 275 -4.31 4.71 -12.05
C TYR A 275 -5.26 3.52 -12.10
N VAL A 276 -6.52 3.69 -11.69
CA VAL A 276 -7.52 2.63 -11.71
C VAL A 276 -7.79 2.15 -13.14
N ALA A 277 -7.89 3.06 -14.10
CA ALA A 277 -8.16 2.72 -15.50
C ALA A 277 -7.01 1.93 -16.13
N VAL A 278 -5.76 2.32 -15.84
CA VAL A 278 -4.56 1.60 -16.27
C VAL A 278 -4.49 0.22 -15.61
N TYR A 279 -4.82 0.12 -14.32
CA TYR A 279 -4.82 -1.15 -13.59
C TYR A 279 -5.89 -2.11 -14.10
N PHE A 280 -7.09 -1.61 -14.36
CA PHE A 280 -8.17 -2.36 -15.00
C PHE A 280 -7.74 -2.91 -16.36
N HIS A 281 -7.15 -2.07 -17.20
CA HIS A 281 -6.70 -2.49 -18.52
C HIS A 281 -5.59 -3.55 -18.43
N LEU A 282 -4.59 -3.34 -17.56
CA LEU A 282 -3.54 -4.32 -17.30
C LEU A 282 -4.13 -5.67 -16.87
N TYR A 283 -5.05 -5.64 -15.89
CA TYR A 283 -5.75 -6.82 -15.39
C TYR A 283 -6.51 -7.54 -16.50
N HIS A 284 -7.26 -6.79 -17.31
CA HIS A 284 -8.06 -7.34 -18.39
C HIS A 284 -7.18 -8.05 -19.42
N VAL A 285 -6.10 -7.41 -19.87
CA VAL A 285 -5.12 -8.02 -20.79
C VAL A 285 -4.49 -9.25 -20.16
N TRP A 286 -4.05 -9.15 -18.90
CA TRP A 286 -3.40 -10.25 -18.20
C TRP A 286 -4.31 -11.48 -18.11
N LYS A 287 -5.55 -11.28 -17.66
CA LYS A 287 -6.54 -12.33 -17.48
C LYS A 287 -6.98 -12.94 -18.81
N THR A 288 -7.41 -12.13 -19.76
CA THR A 288 -8.00 -12.63 -21.02
C THR A 288 -6.99 -13.32 -21.93
N GLN A 289 -5.73 -12.87 -21.90
CA GLN A 289 -4.67 -13.45 -22.71
C GLN A 289 -3.82 -14.48 -21.96
N ASN A 290 -4.23 -14.89 -20.76
CA ASN A 290 -3.51 -15.86 -19.93
C ASN A 290 -2.03 -15.51 -19.71
N LYS A 291 -1.73 -14.23 -19.48
CA LYS A 291 -0.35 -13.76 -19.23
C LYS A 291 0.19 -14.33 -17.93
N THR A 292 1.52 -14.38 -17.86
CA THR A 292 2.32 -14.83 -16.72
C THR A 292 3.36 -13.77 -16.35
N ILE A 293 4.07 -13.97 -15.24
CA ILE A 293 5.15 -13.08 -14.81
C ILE A 293 6.21 -12.84 -15.88
N SER A 294 6.48 -13.82 -16.74
CA SER A 294 7.43 -13.73 -17.84
C SER A 294 7.02 -12.71 -18.91
N ASP A 295 5.73 -12.41 -19.03
CA ASP A 295 5.18 -11.44 -19.97
C ASP A 295 5.21 -9.99 -19.44
N SER A 296 5.49 -9.82 -18.14
CA SER A 296 5.32 -8.56 -17.40
C SER A 296 5.97 -7.35 -18.09
N GLY A 297 7.21 -7.49 -18.56
CA GLY A 297 7.94 -6.42 -19.23
C GLY A 297 7.26 -5.94 -20.51
N TYR A 298 6.76 -6.86 -21.33
CA TYR A 298 6.05 -6.53 -22.57
C TYR A 298 4.70 -5.89 -22.28
N VAL A 299 3.92 -6.48 -21.37
CA VAL A 299 2.58 -5.98 -21.02
C VAL A 299 2.68 -4.58 -20.41
N LEU A 300 3.60 -4.35 -19.45
CA LEU A 300 3.80 -3.03 -18.87
C LEU A 300 4.20 -2.00 -19.92
N LYS A 301 4.98 -2.38 -20.94
CA LYS A 301 5.36 -1.47 -22.01
C LYS A 301 4.18 -1.07 -22.88
N GLU A 302 3.33 -2.02 -23.26
CA GLU A 302 2.12 -1.76 -24.04
C GLU A 302 1.16 -0.86 -23.27
N VAL A 303 0.96 -1.15 -21.98
CA VAL A 303 0.11 -0.37 -21.09
C VAL A 303 0.64 1.07 -20.92
N GLU A 304 1.95 1.25 -20.76
CA GLU A 304 2.59 2.58 -20.72
C GLU A 304 2.32 3.36 -22.02
N VAL A 305 2.50 2.71 -23.17
CA VAL A 305 2.26 3.34 -24.48
C VAL A 305 0.80 3.75 -24.63
N LEU A 306 -0.14 2.89 -24.21
CA LEU A 306 -1.56 3.19 -24.25
C LEU A 306 -1.92 4.36 -23.33
N ALA A 307 -1.42 4.37 -22.10
CA ALA A 307 -1.66 5.45 -21.13
C ALA A 307 -1.15 6.81 -21.62
N LYS A 308 0.00 6.84 -22.30
CA LYS A 308 0.56 8.07 -22.87
C LYS A 308 -0.16 8.54 -24.13
N LYS A 309 -0.60 7.62 -25.00
CA LYS A 309 -1.20 7.97 -26.30
C LYS A 309 -2.71 8.16 -26.25
N LYS A 310 -3.42 7.37 -25.45
CA LYS A 310 -4.89 7.30 -25.45
C LYS A 310 -5.48 7.23 -24.02
N PRO A 311 -5.15 8.16 -23.10
CA PRO A 311 -5.70 8.15 -21.73
C PRO A 311 -7.24 8.23 -21.70
N LYS A 312 -7.85 8.93 -22.66
CA LYS A 312 -9.32 8.99 -22.80
C LYS A 312 -9.98 7.62 -23.04
N GLU A 313 -9.30 6.75 -23.78
CA GLU A 313 -9.81 5.41 -24.05
C GLU A 313 -9.77 4.55 -22.79
N LEU A 314 -8.72 4.70 -21.95
CA LEU A 314 -8.65 4.02 -20.66
C LEU A 314 -9.78 4.48 -19.73
N PHE A 315 -10.03 5.79 -19.61
CA PHE A 315 -11.16 6.29 -18.84
C PHE A 315 -12.49 5.72 -19.32
N ARG A 316 -12.72 5.71 -20.64
CA ARG A 316 -13.94 5.15 -21.23
C ARG A 316 -14.10 3.65 -20.92
N GLN A 317 -13.03 2.86 -21.01
CA GLN A 317 -13.07 1.43 -20.69
C GLN A 317 -13.43 1.18 -19.22
N LEU A 318 -12.84 1.96 -18.31
CA LEU A 318 -13.17 1.89 -16.90
C LEU A 318 -14.63 2.30 -16.64
N ASP A 319 -15.08 3.40 -17.22
CA ASP A 319 -16.46 3.89 -17.06
C ASP A 319 -17.50 2.87 -17.50
N VAL A 320 -17.26 2.17 -18.62
CA VAL A 320 -18.13 1.09 -19.10
C VAL A 320 -18.15 -0.05 -18.09
N HIS A 321 -16.98 -0.50 -17.62
CA HIS A 321 -16.88 -1.59 -16.65
C HIS A 321 -17.62 -1.28 -15.33
N LEU A 322 -17.45 -0.07 -14.79
CA LEU A 322 -18.09 0.34 -13.54
C LEU A 322 -19.62 0.49 -13.70
N LYS A 323 -20.11 0.87 -14.89
CA LYS A 323 -21.57 0.94 -15.16
C LYS A 323 -22.23 -0.42 -15.29
N GLU A 324 -21.51 -1.42 -15.80
CA GLU A 324 -22.01 -2.80 -15.92
C GLU A 324 -22.09 -3.52 -14.57
N ARG A 325 -21.42 -2.99 -13.53
CA ARG A 325 -21.39 -3.53 -12.18
C ARG A 325 -21.84 -2.48 -11.15
N PRO A 326 -23.11 -2.06 -11.18
CA PRO A 326 -23.60 -1.12 -10.19
C PRO A 326 -23.53 -1.71 -8.79
N LEU A 327 -23.24 -0.87 -7.80
CA LEU A 327 -23.29 -1.25 -6.38
C LEU A 327 -24.68 -1.81 -6.07
N PRO A 328 -24.82 -2.88 -5.26
CA PRO A 328 -26.12 -3.32 -4.79
C PRO A 328 -26.86 -2.15 -4.13
N LYS A 329 -28.12 -1.90 -4.54
CA LYS A 329 -28.92 -0.75 -4.09
C LYS A 329 -29.16 -0.75 -2.57
N ASP A 330 -29.07 -1.93 -1.94
CA ASP A 330 -29.37 -2.17 -0.54
C ASP A 330 -28.10 -2.33 0.33
N LEU A 331 -26.91 -1.99 -0.19
CA LEU A 331 -25.69 -2.06 0.60
C LEU A 331 -25.70 -0.94 1.67
N PRO A 332 -25.67 -1.26 2.98
CA PRO A 332 -25.63 -0.23 4.01
C PRO A 332 -24.34 0.58 3.88
N LEU A 333 -24.45 1.87 3.53
CA LEU A 333 -23.32 2.80 3.55
C LEU A 333 -22.68 2.89 4.96
N GLU A 334 -23.43 2.53 6.00
CA GLU A 334 -23.03 2.57 7.41
C GLU A 334 -21.86 1.63 7.76
N ILE A 335 -21.55 0.62 6.93
CA ILE A 335 -20.40 -0.28 7.18
C ILE A 335 -19.06 0.46 6.95
N TRP A 336 -19.07 1.61 6.26
CA TRP A 336 -17.84 2.30 5.84
C TRP A 336 -17.77 3.80 6.21
N THR A 337 -18.79 4.36 6.87
CA THR A 337 -18.74 5.74 7.40
C THR A 337 -18.67 5.69 8.92
N HIS A 338 -17.48 5.92 9.49
CA HIS A 338 -17.41 6.22 10.92
C HIS A 338 -18.00 7.61 11.19
N HIS A 339 -19.00 7.64 12.05
CA HIS A 339 -19.45 8.84 12.74
C HIS A 339 -18.27 9.53 13.44
N PRO A 340 -18.09 10.85 13.32
CA PRO A 340 -17.34 11.59 14.32
C PRO A 340 -18.12 11.46 15.63
N ALA A 341 -17.49 10.87 16.63
CA ALA A 341 -18.00 10.87 17.99
C ALA A 341 -17.93 12.31 18.52
N GLU A 342 -18.96 13.11 18.28
CA GLU A 342 -19.19 14.34 19.03
C GLU A 342 -19.66 13.94 20.44
N GLN A 343 -18.71 13.88 21.36
CA GLN A 343 -19.01 14.00 22.78
C GLN A 343 -19.56 15.40 23.02
N ARG A 344 -20.89 15.48 23.13
CA ARG A 344 -21.61 16.65 23.60
C ARG A 344 -21.26 16.86 25.08
N ILE A 345 -20.22 17.66 25.35
CA ILE A 345 -20.03 18.31 26.64
C ILE A 345 -20.68 19.68 26.52
N GLU A 346 -21.83 19.83 27.16
CA GLU A 346 -22.43 21.14 27.43
C GLU A 346 -21.46 21.94 28.31
N ASN A 347 -21.05 23.13 27.86
CA ASN A 347 -20.86 24.27 28.73
C ASN A 347 -20.80 25.59 27.94
N HIS A 348 -21.27 26.61 28.64
CA HIS A 348 -21.78 27.90 28.18
C HIS A 348 -20.69 28.94 27.84
N ASP A 349 -21.06 29.81 26.90
CA ASP A 349 -20.75 31.26 26.77
C ASP A 349 -19.40 31.78 26.22
N GLY A 350 -19.50 32.83 25.38
CA GLY A 350 -18.38 33.77 25.12
C GLY A 350 -17.94 34.03 23.65
N SER A 351 -18.67 34.90 22.96
CA SER A 351 -18.28 35.88 21.91
C SER A 351 -16.98 35.81 21.07
N HIS A 352 -17.16 36.10 19.77
CA HIS A 352 -16.26 36.73 18.77
C HIS A 352 -15.04 35.95 18.20
N ALA A 353 -15.09 35.64 16.89
CA ALA A 353 -14.24 36.25 15.86
C ALA A 353 -14.43 35.59 14.47
N GLN A 354 -14.47 36.43 13.43
CA GLN A 354 -14.44 36.09 12.01
C GLN A 354 -13.12 35.40 11.60
N ALA A 355 -13.23 34.30 10.85
CA ALA A 355 -12.18 33.86 9.93
C ALA A 355 -12.82 33.13 8.74
N GLY A 356 -12.56 33.64 7.53
CA GLY A 356 -13.11 33.12 6.29
C GLY A 356 -12.57 31.72 5.99
N GLY A 357 -13.44 30.71 6.13
CA GLY A 357 -13.23 29.37 5.63
C GLY A 357 -13.79 29.23 4.22
N ILE A 358 -12.94 28.78 3.29
CA ILE A 358 -13.35 28.42 1.94
C ILE A 358 -14.26 27.18 2.05
N CYS A 359 -15.54 27.37 1.72
CA CYS A 359 -16.54 26.31 1.71
C CYS A 359 -16.41 25.50 0.42
N PHE A 360 -16.15 24.20 0.55
CA PHE A 360 -16.16 23.25 -0.56
C PHE A 360 -17.56 22.61 -0.64
N THR A 361 -18.36 22.99 -1.63
CA THR A 361 -19.66 22.37 -1.89
C THR A 361 -19.47 21.03 -2.59
N GLY A 362 -19.89 19.98 -1.91
CA GLY A 362 -19.99 18.61 -2.42
C GLY A 362 -21.04 18.43 -3.52
N VAL A 363 -20.99 17.24 -4.11
CA VAL A 363 -21.58 16.76 -5.36
C VAL A 363 -23.08 16.40 -5.23
N CYS A 364 -23.74 16.29 -6.40
CA CYS A 364 -25.11 15.86 -6.76
C CYS A 364 -26.12 17.01 -6.87
N GLU A 365 -26.88 17.22 -7.95
CA GLU A 365 -27.74 16.26 -8.67
C GLU A 365 -28.04 16.74 -10.11
N GLN A 366 -28.19 15.80 -11.05
CA GLN A 366 -28.89 16.05 -12.32
C GLN A 366 -30.39 16.21 -12.04
N GLN A 367 -31.00 17.27 -12.55
CA GLN A 367 -32.44 17.29 -12.81
C GLN A 367 -32.70 17.42 -14.31
N VAL A 368 -33.36 16.40 -14.84
CA VAL A 368 -34.21 16.45 -16.03
C VAL A 368 -35.57 16.95 -15.55
N GLN A 369 -36.16 17.95 -16.22
CA GLN A 369 -37.43 17.85 -16.97
C GLN A 369 -38.10 19.22 -17.21
N GLU A 370 -38.40 19.46 -18.49
CA GLU A 370 -39.53 20.14 -19.15
C GLU A 370 -40.29 21.37 -18.56
N ASP A 371 -40.58 22.25 -19.53
CA ASP A 371 -41.82 23.01 -19.77
C ASP A 371 -42.05 24.44 -19.24
N ARG A 372 -42.06 25.34 -20.25
CA ARG A 372 -43.02 26.43 -20.55
C ARG A 372 -42.93 27.82 -19.90
N LEU A 373 -43.16 28.80 -20.80
CA LEU A 373 -43.57 30.21 -20.67
C LEU A 373 -42.43 31.13 -20.19
N ILE A 374 -41.97 32.15 -20.94
CA ILE A 374 -42.65 33.17 -21.77
C ILE A 374 -41.83 33.45 -23.03
#